data_AF-A0A947R7N7-F1
#
_entry.id   AF-A0A947R7N7-F1
#
_cell.length_a   1.000
_cell.length_b   1.000
_cell.length_c   1.000
_cell.angle_alpha   90.00
_cell.angle_beta   90.00
_cell.angle_gamma   90.00
#
_symmetry.space_group_name_H-M   'P 1'
#
loop_
_entity.id
_entity.type
_entity.pdbx_description
1 polymer ?
#
loop_
_entity_poly.entity_id
_entity_poly.type
_entity_poly.pdbx_seq_one_letter_code
_entity_poly.pdbx_strand_id
1 'polypeptide(L)'
;MVEQEIAEQIAFFSLNNPSSSIVVKVDFDLTISLLAHNLYRVLAQYLPGFSHCTVSTINRKFLETGAWIKIEGELATVHLKKKTHLLILFEVPWMKKTTSLPWHGLKICYKSGTTS
;
A
#
# COMPACT_ATOMS: atom_id res chain seq x y z
N MET A 1 22.67 -6.97 23.34
CA MET A 1 21.50 -6.25 23.88
C MET A 1 20.35 -6.16 22.86
N VAL A 2 20.64 -5.96 21.56
CA VAL A 2 19.61 -6.04 20.48
C VAL A 2 19.00 -7.44 20.34
N GLU A 3 19.77 -8.51 20.57
CA GLU A 3 19.27 -9.89 20.47
C GLU A 3 18.21 -10.23 21.53
N GLN A 4 18.24 -9.56 22.67
CA GLN A 4 17.31 -9.81 23.77
C GLN A 4 15.96 -9.13 23.53
N GLU A 5 15.98 -7.94 22.93
CA GLU A 5 14.80 -7.18 22.51
C GLU A 5 14.08 -7.84 21.31
N ILE A 6 14.86 -8.39 20.36
CA ILE A 6 14.33 -9.19 19.25
C ILE A 6 13.74 -10.52 19.77
N ALA A 7 14.39 -11.17 20.74
CA ALA A 7 13.89 -12.41 21.35
C ALA A 7 12.59 -12.18 22.16
N GLU A 8 12.46 -11.05 22.86
CA GLU A 8 11.21 -10.67 23.54
C GLU A 8 10.07 -10.42 22.55
N GLN A 9 10.33 -9.76 21.42
CA GLN A 9 9.32 -9.56 20.38
C GLN A 9 8.90 -10.88 19.72
N ILE A 10 9.84 -11.80 19.46
CA ILE A 10 9.54 -13.15 18.94
C ILE A 10 8.70 -13.97 19.94
N ALA A 11 8.92 -13.79 21.25
CA ALA A 11 8.10 -14.43 22.28
C ALA A 11 6.67 -13.86 22.33
N PHE A 12 6.50 -12.54 22.11
CA PHE A 12 5.19 -11.89 22.01
C PHE A 12 4.41 -12.30 20.75
N PHE A 13 5.13 -12.60 19.65
CA PHE A 13 4.58 -13.14 18.41
C PHE A 13 4.61 -14.68 18.35
N SER A 14 4.83 -15.38 19.46
CA SER A 14 4.75 -16.85 19.49
C SER A 14 3.30 -17.30 19.33
N LEU A 15 2.88 -17.34 18.07
CA LEU A 15 1.59 -17.73 17.50
C LEU A 15 1.18 -19.20 17.81
N ASN A 16 1.83 -19.87 18.76
CA ASN A 16 1.84 -21.33 18.83
C ASN A 16 1.15 -21.92 20.07
N ASN A 17 0.25 -21.19 20.72
CA ASN A 17 -0.64 -21.75 21.75
C ASN A 17 -2.10 -21.80 21.22
N PRO A 18 -2.82 -22.94 21.28
CA PRO A 18 -4.16 -23.07 20.69
C PRO A 18 -5.20 -22.05 21.20
N SER A 19 -5.10 -21.62 22.46
CA SER A 19 -5.92 -20.54 23.04
C SER A 19 -5.47 -19.13 22.63
N SER A 20 -4.21 -18.98 22.23
CA SER A 20 -3.64 -17.75 21.64
C SER A 20 -4.16 -17.55 20.22
N SER A 21 -4.48 -18.60 19.47
CA SER A 21 -4.88 -18.48 18.06
C SER A 21 -6.11 -17.58 17.84
N ILE A 22 -7.13 -17.65 18.72
CA ILE A 22 -8.33 -16.80 18.60
C ILE A 22 -8.05 -15.35 19.02
N VAL A 23 -7.37 -15.15 20.14
CA VAL A 23 -7.08 -13.82 20.70
C VAL A 23 -6.07 -13.08 19.83
N VAL A 24 -4.97 -13.73 19.45
CA VAL A 24 -3.98 -13.19 18.52
C VAL A 24 -4.60 -12.90 17.16
N LYS A 25 -5.55 -13.72 16.68
CA LYS A 25 -6.25 -13.41 15.42
C LYS A 25 -7.09 -12.13 15.54
N VAL A 26 -7.80 -11.92 16.66
CA VAL A 26 -8.60 -10.71 16.88
C VAL A 26 -7.70 -9.48 17.05
N ASP A 27 -6.66 -9.58 17.89
CA ASP A 27 -5.72 -8.49 18.12
C ASP A 27 -4.93 -8.14 16.86
N PHE A 28 -4.55 -9.14 16.06
CA PHE A 28 -3.89 -8.93 14.77
C PHE A 28 -4.83 -8.30 13.74
N ASP A 29 -6.07 -8.79 13.63
CA ASP A 29 -7.08 -8.21 12.74
C ASP A 29 -7.36 -6.74 13.08
N LEU A 30 -7.50 -6.43 14.38
CA LEU A 30 -7.64 -5.06 14.86
C LEU A 30 -6.40 -4.22 14.55
N THR A 31 -5.21 -4.74 14.81
CA THR A 31 -3.95 -4.01 14.59
C THR A 31 -3.72 -3.72 13.11
N ILE A 32 -3.94 -4.70 12.22
CA ILE A 32 -3.84 -4.53 10.77
C ILE A 32 -4.92 -3.57 10.25
N SER A 33 -6.14 -3.64 10.80
CA SER A 33 -7.22 -2.71 10.44
C SER A 33 -6.90 -1.27 10.80
N LEU A 34 -6.33 -1.03 11.99
CA LEU A 34 -5.87 0.29 12.43
C LEU A 34 -4.68 0.79 11.61
N LEU A 35 -3.72 -0.10 11.32
CA LEU A 35 -2.58 0.21 10.46
C LEU A 35 -3.05 0.61 9.07
N ALA A 36 -3.94 -0.18 8.46
CA ALA A 36 -4.54 0.12 7.17
C ALA A 36 -5.24 1.49 7.23
N HIS A 37 -6.09 1.74 8.23
CA HIS A 37 -6.75 3.03 8.40
C HIS A 37 -5.76 4.20 8.41
N ASN A 38 -4.66 4.09 9.15
CA ASN A 38 -3.62 5.12 9.21
C ASN A 38 -2.89 5.30 7.88
N LEU A 39 -2.54 4.21 7.19
CA LEU A 39 -1.93 4.28 5.85
C LEU A 39 -2.86 4.99 4.85
N TYR A 40 -4.15 4.70 4.89
CA TYR A 40 -5.15 5.40 4.06
C TYR A 40 -5.26 6.89 4.41
N ARG A 41 -5.16 7.25 5.70
CA ARG A 41 -5.15 8.66 6.13
C ARG A 41 -3.91 9.39 5.62
N VAL A 42 -2.74 8.77 5.73
CA VAL A 42 -1.48 9.33 5.19
C VAL A 42 -1.59 9.49 3.67
N LEU A 43 -2.10 8.48 2.96
CA LEU A 43 -2.35 8.57 1.52
C LEU A 43 -3.29 9.74 1.17
N ALA A 44 -4.38 9.92 1.91
CA ALA A 44 -5.33 11.01 1.70
C ALA A 44 -4.69 12.40 1.85
N GLN A 45 -3.71 12.56 2.75
CA GLN A 45 -2.97 13.82 2.93
C GLN A 45 -2.11 14.19 1.72
N TYR A 46 -1.62 13.18 0.97
CA TYR A 46 -0.86 13.41 -0.26
C TYR A 46 -1.74 13.66 -1.50
N LEU A 47 -3.07 13.53 -1.37
CA LEU A 47 -4.02 13.69 -2.47
C LEU A 47 -4.74 15.06 -2.36
N PRO A 48 -4.43 16.03 -3.25
CA PRO A 48 -5.04 17.35 -3.24
C PRO A 48 -6.58 17.29 -3.26
N GLY A 49 -7.24 17.89 -2.27
CA GLY A 49 -8.70 17.92 -2.16
C GLY A 49 -9.33 16.67 -1.54
N PHE A 50 -8.54 15.69 -1.06
CA PHE A 50 -9.04 14.43 -0.49
C PHE A 50 -8.62 14.20 0.97
N SER A 51 -7.95 15.15 1.63
CA SER A 51 -7.44 15.04 3.00
C SER A 51 -8.51 14.70 4.05
N HIS A 52 -9.76 15.14 3.84
CA HIS A 52 -10.89 14.89 4.73
C HIS A 52 -11.83 13.77 4.24
N CYS A 53 -11.48 13.06 3.17
CA CYS A 53 -12.29 11.97 2.66
C CYS A 53 -12.16 10.69 3.51
N THR A 54 -13.24 9.90 3.53
CA THR A 54 -13.24 8.61 4.22
C THR A 54 -12.36 7.59 3.51
N VAL A 55 -11.86 6.59 4.26
CA VAL A 55 -11.07 5.46 3.73
C VAL A 55 -11.78 4.78 2.56
N SER A 56 -13.09 4.53 2.67
CA SER A 56 -13.90 3.94 1.59
C SER A 56 -13.88 4.79 0.32
N THR A 57 -13.96 6.12 0.45
CA THR A 57 -13.89 7.05 -0.68
C THR A 57 -12.52 7.02 -1.36
N ILE A 58 -11.44 7.01 -0.57
CA ILE A 58 -10.08 6.92 -1.08
C ILE A 58 -9.87 5.59 -1.82
N ASN A 59 -10.30 4.47 -1.22
CA ASN A 59 -10.20 3.15 -1.83
C ASN A 59 -10.88 3.13 -3.21
N ARG A 60 -12.17 3.48 -3.27
CA ARG A 60 -12.96 3.42 -4.52
C ARG A 60 -12.42 4.32 -5.63
N LYS A 61 -11.93 5.52 -5.27
CA LYS A 61 -11.49 6.53 -6.23
C LYS A 61 -10.07 6.28 -6.75
N PHE A 62 -9.17 5.76 -5.91
CA PHE A 62 -7.74 5.66 -6.23
C PHE A 62 -7.21 4.23 -6.30
N LEU A 63 -7.53 3.37 -5.33
CA LEU A 63 -6.92 2.05 -5.19
C LEU A 63 -7.70 0.94 -5.89
N GLU A 64 -9.03 1.00 -5.87
CA GLU A 64 -9.92 0.05 -6.54
C GLU A 64 -9.97 0.33 -8.06
N THR A 65 -8.82 0.20 -8.70
CA THR A 65 -8.64 0.46 -10.13
C THR A 65 -7.78 -0.64 -10.74
N GLY A 66 -8.24 -1.19 -11.87
CA GLY A 66 -7.42 -2.10 -12.66
C GLY A 66 -6.22 -1.37 -13.29
N ALA A 67 -5.12 -2.11 -13.43
CA ALA A 67 -3.93 -1.67 -14.13
C ALA A 67 -3.42 -2.79 -15.03
N TRP A 68 -2.76 -2.42 -16.13
CA TRP A 68 -1.99 -3.36 -16.92
C TRP A 68 -0.51 -3.10 -16.71
N ILE A 69 0.25 -4.17 -16.48
CA ILE A 69 1.67 -4.10 -16.17
C ILE A 69 2.43 -4.66 -17.36
N LYS A 70 3.37 -3.87 -17.89
CA LYS A 70 4.34 -4.32 -18.89
C LYS A 70 5.71 -4.37 -18.26
N ILE A 71 6.35 -5.53 -18.31
CA ILE A 71 7.70 -5.72 -17.77
C ILE A 71 8.65 -5.85 -18.96
N GLU A 72 9.68 -4.99 -18.98
CA GLU A 72 10.73 -4.96 -20.00
C GLU A 72 12.08 -4.95 -19.28
N GLY A 73 12.74 -6.11 -19.21
CA GLY A 73 13.95 -6.29 -18.40
C GLY A 73 13.68 -6.00 -16.93
N GLU A 74 14.40 -5.02 -16.37
CA GLU A 74 14.26 -4.58 -14.98
C GLU A 74 13.19 -3.49 -14.79
N LEU A 75 12.51 -3.04 -15.85
CA LEU A 75 11.52 -1.96 -15.78
C LEU A 75 10.10 -2.54 -15.84
N ALA A 76 9.33 -2.35 -14.76
CA ALA A 76 7.91 -2.60 -14.71
C ALA A 76 7.13 -1.29 -14.93
N THR A 77 6.49 -1.16 -16.08
CA THR A 77 5.60 -0.04 -16.40
C THR A 77 4.17 -0.39 -16.05
N VAL A 78 3.65 0.25 -15.01
CA VAL A 78 2.26 0.10 -14.54
C VAL A 78 1.39 1.15 -15.21
N HIS A 79 0.46 0.71 -16.03
CA HIS A 79 -0.49 1.58 -16.71
C HIS A 79 -1.84 1.52 -16.02
N LEU A 80 -2.18 2.61 -15.34
CA LEU A 80 -3.44 2.73 -14.60
C LEU A 80 -4.59 3.01 -15.57
N LYS A 81 -5.71 2.30 -15.44
CA LYS A 81 -6.92 2.58 -16.22
C LYS A 81 -7.39 4.02 -15.97
N LYS A 82 -7.81 4.74 -17.01
CA LYS A 82 -8.28 6.13 -16.86
C LYS A 82 -9.54 6.21 -15.98
N LYS A 83 -9.47 7.01 -14.91
CA LYS A 83 -10.61 7.51 -14.12
C LYS A 83 -10.43 9.00 -13.85
N THR A 84 -11.53 9.73 -13.70
CA THR A 84 -11.53 11.17 -13.43
C THR A 84 -10.62 11.58 -12.28
N HIS A 85 -10.63 10.82 -11.18
CA HIS A 85 -9.83 11.13 -9.99
C HIS A 85 -8.39 10.61 -10.03
N LEU A 86 -8.06 9.68 -10.93
CA LEU A 86 -6.70 9.15 -11.05
C LEU A 86 -5.73 10.17 -11.66
N LEU A 87 -6.23 11.19 -12.36
CA LEU A 87 -5.40 12.29 -12.84
C LEU A 87 -4.66 12.98 -11.68
N ILE A 88 -5.33 13.11 -10.54
CA ILE A 88 -4.77 13.71 -9.31
C ILE A 88 -3.61 12.87 -8.79
N LEU A 89 -3.67 11.54 -8.94
CA LEU A 89 -2.58 10.64 -8.55
C LEU A 89 -1.31 10.97 -9.36
N PHE A 90 -1.44 11.26 -10.66
CA PHE A 90 -0.31 11.64 -11.51
C PHE A 90 0.23 13.05 -11.23
N GLU A 91 -0.48 13.90 -10.49
CA GLU A 91 0.04 15.20 -10.07
C GLU A 91 1.06 15.05 -8.93
N VAL A 92 0.94 13.99 -8.12
CA VAL A 92 1.75 13.79 -6.93
C VAL A 92 3.22 13.45 -7.30
N PRO A 93 4.22 14.05 -6.61
CA PRO A 93 5.63 13.90 -7.00
C PRO A 93 6.16 12.47 -7.04
N TRP A 94 5.68 11.59 -6.15
CA TRP A 94 6.16 10.20 -6.08
C TRP A 94 5.60 9.32 -7.21
N MET A 95 4.47 9.67 -7.83
CA MET A 95 3.94 8.97 -9.01
C MET A 95 4.70 9.28 -10.29
N LYS A 96 5.35 10.45 -10.35
CA LYS A 96 6.18 10.88 -11.49
C LYS A 96 7.58 10.27 -11.44
N LYS A 97 8.00 9.75 -10.29
CA LYS A 97 9.32 9.15 -10.08
C LYS A 97 9.27 7.66 -10.34
N THR A 98 10.40 7.13 -10.80
CA THR A 98 10.61 5.69 -10.86
C THR A 98 10.97 5.19 -9.46
N THR A 99 10.19 4.24 -8.95
CA THR A 99 10.41 3.63 -7.63
C THR A 99 11.19 2.34 -7.80
N SER A 100 12.36 2.24 -7.20
CA SER A 100 13.10 0.98 -7.18
C SER A 100 12.55 0.06 -6.08
N LEU A 101 12.34 -1.20 -6.43
CA LEU A 101 11.90 -2.27 -5.55
C LEU A 101 13.14 -3.11 -5.16
N PRO A 102 13.85 -2.77 -4.08
CA PRO A 102 15.19 -3.29 -3.81
C PRO A 102 15.22 -4.82 -3.59
N TRP A 103 14.15 -5.39 -3.05
CA TRP A 103 14.04 -6.84 -2.83
C TRP A 103 13.75 -7.66 -4.10
N HIS A 104 13.45 -7.02 -5.23
CA HIS A 104 13.14 -7.70 -6.50
C HIS A 104 13.99 -7.20 -7.67
N GLY A 105 14.83 -6.17 -7.48
CA GLY A 105 15.62 -5.56 -8.55
C GLY A 105 14.79 -4.83 -9.63
N LEU A 106 13.48 -4.68 -9.45
CA LEU A 106 12.61 -4.02 -10.41
C LEU A 106 12.55 -2.51 -10.18
N LYS A 107 12.44 -1.75 -11.26
CA LYS A 107 12.13 -0.33 -11.28
C LYS A 107 10.68 -0.17 -11.74
N ILE A 108 9.85 0.49 -10.93
CA ILE A 108 8.43 0.68 -11.20
C ILE A 108 8.22 2.10 -11.70
N CYS A 109 7.55 2.26 -12.84
CA CYS A 109 7.08 3.55 -13.32
C CYS A 109 5.59 3.51 -13.63
N TYR A 110 4.90 4.62 -13.39
CA TYR A 110 3.46 4.72 -13.59
C TYR A 110 3.13 5.53 -14.84
N LYS A 111 2.17 5.06 -15.63
CA LYS A 111 1.65 5.78 -16.80
C LYS A 111 0.13 5.80 -16.81
N SER A 112 -0.46 6.85 -17.35
CA SER A 112 -1.89 6.90 -17.59
C SER A 112 -2.23 6.00 -18.77
N GLY A 113 -3.17 5.07 -18.61
CA GLY A 113 -3.65 4.24 -19.72
C GLY A 113 -4.32 5.10 -20.79
N THR A 114 -3.88 4.96 -22.03
CA THR A 114 -4.61 5.42 -23.21
C THR A 114 -5.78 4.47 -23.45
N THR A 115 -7.00 4.99 -23.42
CA THR A 115 -8.13 4.29 -24.06
C THR A 115 -7.78 4.16 -25.53
N SER A 116 -7.56 2.93 -25.98
CA SER A 116 -7.84 2.51 -27.34
C SER A 116 -9.07 1.62 -27.30
#